data_AF-Q7MZE6-F1
#
_entry.id   AF-Q7MZE6-F1
#
_cell.length_a   1.000
_cell.length_b   1.000
_cell.length_c   1.000
_cell.angle_alpha   90.00
_cell.angle_beta   90.00
_cell.angle_gamma   90.00
#
_symmetry.space_group_name_H-M   'P 1'
#
loop_
_entity.id
_entity.type
_entity.pdbx_description
1 polymer ?
#
loop_
_entity_poly.entity_id
_entity_poly.type
_entity_poly.pdbx_seq_one_letter_code
_entity_poly.pdbx_strand_id
1 'polypeptide(L)'
;MLNDELEKLKSATVRVEEGSGVLINPYSTQYSYILTAKHVVEDISVDKIEVKNIEGRNISVLDKVEHPVIDVAILKVERLDGVEISHIENFYNQEKKLKFYGYPKNKRHNHIFREQLYSYDCLLHDIQGNTSVFTINELTQYEDIEGFSGGGIFFINEENQDVSLVAIEFEVSNTQAADSKINCIRIDAYLDFLQDKGWDEIKPIHLSSFKFYRDNIFENLDLENEDSLDVVKNLLKITLNNYKIFNSYYVTPNKIVEEFANRILAHNQDLKKLYDKELWCAFLEFFAIYLSIFAPDDEDSCNSNYLERLFLNFRFIYDHNNIKFRQIFKTYILETEIGDLEPNGKIVIFTKNNLNFGCPYIDKNVSEKTLTDIGSAITGERIERVMRNKTISNEILFWPSVNDACLSCKEEELSRINIFQGDDLKELIVENYREYLSNEQ
;
A
#
# COMPACT_ATOMS: atom_id res chain seq x y z
N MET A 1 11.94 4.52 -18.23
CA MET A 1 10.76 4.53 -17.34
C MET A 1 9.79 3.42 -17.71
N LEU A 2 9.16 3.39 -18.90
CA LEU A 2 8.35 2.23 -19.34
C LEU A 2 9.10 0.87 -19.28
N ASN A 3 10.43 0.90 -19.44
CA ASN A 3 11.26 -0.30 -19.31
C ASN A 3 11.20 -0.93 -17.92
N ASP A 4 11.15 -0.16 -16.83
CA ASP A 4 11.25 -0.74 -15.48
C ASP A 4 9.95 -1.45 -15.07
N GLU A 5 8.79 -0.90 -15.45
CA GLU A 5 7.47 -1.53 -15.26
C GLU A 5 7.36 -2.83 -16.06
N LEU A 6 7.80 -2.81 -17.31
CA LEU A 6 7.83 -4.01 -18.16
C LEU A 6 8.78 -5.06 -17.57
N GLU A 7 9.91 -4.67 -17.00
CA GLU A 7 10.82 -5.59 -16.34
C GLU A 7 10.23 -6.20 -15.07
N LYS A 8 9.46 -5.43 -14.27
CA LYS A 8 8.68 -5.96 -13.14
C LYS A 8 7.67 -7.02 -13.61
N LEU A 9 6.88 -6.71 -14.64
CA LEU A 9 5.89 -7.63 -15.23
C LEU A 9 6.50 -8.95 -15.66
N LYS A 10 7.58 -8.87 -16.43
CA LYS A 10 8.25 -10.04 -16.96
C LYS A 10 8.87 -10.87 -15.83
N SER A 11 9.45 -10.23 -14.82
CA SER A 11 10.04 -10.93 -13.66
C SER A 11 8.98 -11.59 -12.77
N ALA A 12 7.76 -11.05 -12.76
CA ALA A 12 6.62 -11.64 -12.07
C ALA A 12 5.96 -12.78 -12.84
N THR A 13 6.13 -12.86 -14.16
CA THR A 13 5.57 -13.95 -14.96
C THR A 13 6.53 -15.13 -14.96
N VAL A 14 6.03 -16.30 -14.57
CA VAL A 14 6.82 -17.53 -14.45
C VAL A 14 6.26 -18.63 -15.36
N ARG A 15 7.10 -19.56 -15.76
CA ARG A 15 6.65 -20.79 -16.43
C ARG A 15 6.32 -21.82 -15.36
N VAL A 16 5.13 -22.41 -15.43
CA VAL A 16 4.69 -23.49 -14.54
C VAL A 16 4.32 -24.66 -15.44
N GLU A 17 5.09 -25.75 -15.37
CA GLU A 17 4.89 -26.92 -16.25
C GLU A 17 4.80 -26.52 -17.73
N GLU A 18 3.73 -26.99 -18.40
CA GLU A 18 3.36 -26.65 -19.76
C GLU A 18 2.43 -25.41 -19.84
N GLY A 19 2.33 -24.63 -18.76
CA GLY A 19 1.58 -23.38 -18.66
C GLY A 19 2.41 -22.23 -18.12
N SER A 20 1.73 -21.30 -17.45
CA SER A 20 2.25 -20.05 -16.92
C SER A 20 1.77 -19.82 -15.48
N GLY A 21 2.34 -18.83 -14.81
CA GLY A 21 1.91 -18.39 -13.48
C GLY A 21 2.34 -16.96 -13.21
N VAL A 22 1.76 -16.37 -12.17
CA VAL A 22 2.15 -15.03 -11.69
C VAL A 22 2.70 -15.14 -10.28
N LEU A 23 3.99 -14.82 -10.15
CA LEU A 23 4.69 -14.64 -8.89
C LEU A 23 4.20 -13.36 -8.21
N ILE A 24 3.72 -13.49 -6.99
CA ILE A 24 3.25 -12.38 -6.17
C ILE A 24 3.62 -12.62 -4.70
N ASN A 25 4.02 -11.56 -4.03
CA ASN A 25 4.51 -11.66 -2.66
C ASN A 25 3.37 -11.43 -1.66
N PRO A 26 3.16 -12.35 -0.70
CA PRO A 26 2.31 -12.06 0.44
C PRO A 26 2.95 -11.01 1.35
N TYR A 27 2.19 -10.60 2.33
CA TYR A 27 2.65 -9.80 3.46
C TYR A 27 3.79 -10.46 4.27
N SER A 28 4.02 -11.76 4.09
CA SER A 28 5.09 -12.52 4.74
C SER A 28 6.42 -12.42 4.02
N THR A 29 7.52 -12.40 4.78
CA THR A 29 8.90 -12.43 4.22
C THR A 29 9.45 -13.85 4.07
N GLN A 30 8.68 -14.89 4.40
CA GLN A 30 9.18 -16.27 4.48
C GLN A 30 9.06 -17.03 3.15
N TYR A 31 8.11 -16.64 2.31
CA TYR A 31 7.79 -17.32 1.06
C TYR A 31 7.13 -16.35 0.08
N SER A 32 6.92 -16.84 -1.14
CA SER A 32 6.15 -16.16 -2.20
C SER A 32 5.01 -17.06 -2.68
N TYR A 33 4.06 -16.50 -3.42
CA TYR A 33 3.02 -17.26 -4.10
C TYR A 33 3.17 -17.23 -5.61
N ILE A 34 2.74 -18.30 -6.26
CA ILE A 34 2.46 -18.30 -7.69
C ILE A 34 0.99 -18.61 -7.88
N LEU A 35 0.27 -17.68 -8.50
CA LEU A 35 -1.11 -17.85 -8.91
C LEU A 35 -1.12 -18.45 -10.32
N THR A 36 -1.86 -19.55 -10.52
CA THR A 36 -1.96 -20.23 -11.82
C THR A 36 -3.34 -20.87 -11.98
N ALA A 37 -3.61 -21.42 -13.16
CA ALA A 37 -4.80 -22.21 -13.42
C ALA A 37 -4.65 -23.62 -12.82
N LYS A 38 -5.72 -24.17 -12.25
CA LYS A 38 -5.66 -25.48 -11.57
C LYS A 38 -5.23 -26.59 -12.52
N HIS A 39 -5.78 -26.66 -13.72
CA HIS A 39 -5.46 -27.70 -14.71
C HIS A 39 -3.97 -27.74 -15.12
N VAL A 40 -3.20 -26.68 -14.87
CA VAL A 40 -1.74 -26.64 -15.14
C VAL A 40 -0.98 -27.54 -14.16
N VAL A 41 -1.49 -27.70 -12.94
CA VAL A 41 -0.81 -28.39 -11.83
C VAL A 41 -1.63 -29.51 -11.20
N GLU A 42 -2.86 -29.72 -11.66
CA GLU A 42 -3.76 -30.78 -11.19
C GLU A 42 -3.10 -32.16 -11.34
N ASP A 43 -3.28 -33.02 -10.35
CA ASP A 43 -2.70 -34.37 -10.29
C ASP A 43 -1.15 -34.44 -10.28
N ILE A 44 -0.45 -33.31 -10.16
CA ILE A 44 1.02 -33.27 -10.01
C ILE A 44 1.37 -33.13 -8.51
N SER A 45 2.24 -33.98 -8.00
CA SER A 45 2.72 -33.87 -6.61
C SER A 45 3.68 -32.67 -6.47
N VAL A 46 3.66 -31.99 -5.32
CA VAL A 46 4.41 -30.74 -5.06
C VAL A 46 5.89 -30.87 -5.44
N ASP A 47 6.53 -31.99 -5.11
CA ASP A 47 7.94 -32.29 -5.38
C ASP A 47 8.29 -32.43 -6.87
N LYS A 48 7.28 -32.56 -7.74
CA LYS A 48 7.44 -32.74 -9.18
C LYS A 48 7.07 -31.50 -9.98
N ILE A 49 6.46 -30.49 -9.36
CA ILE A 49 6.04 -29.28 -10.06
C ILE A 49 7.28 -28.49 -10.50
N GLU A 50 7.46 -28.32 -11.80
CA GLU A 50 8.52 -27.52 -12.39
C GLU A 50 8.06 -26.07 -12.56
N VAL A 51 8.68 -25.17 -11.80
CA VAL A 51 8.50 -23.72 -11.95
C VAL A 51 9.82 -23.09 -12.38
N LYS A 52 9.80 -22.23 -13.39
CA LYS A 52 10.97 -21.46 -13.85
C LYS A 52 10.71 -19.96 -13.90
N ASN A 53 11.67 -19.20 -13.38
CA ASN A 53 11.67 -17.74 -13.47
C ASN A 53 12.10 -17.26 -14.87
N ILE A 54 12.10 -15.94 -15.09
CA ILE A 54 12.48 -15.33 -16.37
C ILE A 54 13.89 -15.65 -16.87
N GLU A 55 14.80 -16.01 -15.96
CA GLU A 55 16.16 -16.42 -16.30
C GLU A 55 16.28 -17.93 -16.55
N GLY A 56 15.17 -18.67 -16.47
CA GLY A 56 15.12 -20.12 -16.62
C GLY A 56 15.60 -20.89 -15.40
N ARG A 57 15.78 -20.23 -14.25
CA ARG A 57 16.15 -20.89 -12.99
C ARG A 57 14.93 -21.51 -12.36
N ASN A 58 15.10 -22.72 -11.82
CA ASN A 58 14.04 -23.41 -11.11
C ASN A 58 13.71 -22.68 -9.80
N ILE A 59 12.42 -22.61 -9.48
CA ILE A 59 11.90 -22.12 -8.20
C ILE A 59 11.39 -23.32 -7.41
N SER A 60 11.81 -23.44 -6.15
CA SER A 60 11.36 -24.53 -5.28
C SER A 60 9.92 -24.35 -4.82
N VAL A 61 9.06 -25.35 -5.06
CA VAL A 61 7.67 -25.38 -4.57
C VAL A 61 7.62 -26.03 -3.19
N LEU A 62 7.07 -25.30 -2.23
CA LEU A 62 6.97 -25.68 -0.82
C LEU A 62 5.63 -26.32 -0.49
N ASP A 63 4.55 -25.83 -1.11
CA ASP A 63 3.19 -26.29 -0.87
C ASP A 63 2.27 -25.92 -2.04
N LYS A 64 1.10 -26.57 -2.15
CA LYS A 64 0.09 -26.27 -3.19
C LYS A 64 -1.32 -26.39 -2.61
N VAL A 65 -2.19 -25.46 -3.00
CA VAL A 65 -3.64 -25.56 -2.81
C VAL A 65 -4.37 -25.43 -4.13
N GLU A 66 -5.43 -26.23 -4.27
CA GLU A 66 -6.29 -26.28 -5.46
C GLU A 66 -7.73 -26.02 -5.05
N HIS A 67 -8.42 -25.14 -5.78
CA HIS A 67 -9.82 -24.86 -5.48
C HIS A 67 -10.70 -26.03 -5.93
N PRO A 68 -11.68 -26.46 -5.12
CA PRO A 68 -12.48 -27.66 -5.40
C PRO A 68 -13.48 -27.54 -6.58
N VAL A 69 -13.64 -26.36 -7.19
CA VAL A 69 -14.78 -26.07 -8.09
C VAL A 69 -14.35 -25.22 -9.27
N ILE A 70 -13.68 -24.09 -9.02
CA ILE A 70 -13.14 -23.23 -10.08
C ILE A 70 -11.68 -23.57 -10.36
N ASP A 71 -11.19 -23.18 -11.54
CA ASP A 71 -9.88 -23.54 -12.07
C ASP A 71 -8.72 -22.71 -11.46
N VAL A 72 -8.67 -22.65 -10.13
CA VAL A 72 -7.70 -21.89 -9.34
C VAL A 72 -6.71 -22.83 -8.65
N ALA A 73 -5.42 -22.58 -8.82
CA ALA A 73 -4.38 -23.16 -7.96
C ALA A 73 -3.38 -22.08 -7.50
N ILE A 74 -2.88 -22.27 -6.27
CA ILE A 74 -1.87 -21.41 -5.68
C ILE A 74 -0.73 -22.28 -5.19
N LEU A 75 0.47 -21.95 -5.65
CA LEU A 75 1.71 -22.58 -5.20
C LEU A 75 2.37 -21.67 -4.17
N LYS A 76 2.77 -22.23 -3.04
CA LYS A 76 3.70 -21.60 -2.10
C LYS A 76 5.11 -21.97 -2.51
N VAL A 77 5.98 -20.99 -2.70
CA VAL A 77 7.35 -21.20 -3.16
C VAL A 77 8.36 -20.53 -2.24
N GLU A 78 9.64 -20.88 -2.39
CA GLU A 78 10.72 -20.15 -1.72
C GLU A 78 10.63 -18.65 -1.97
N ARG A 79 11.06 -17.84 -1.00
CA ARG A 79 10.93 -16.38 -1.08
C ARG A 79 11.75 -15.83 -2.26
N LEU A 80 11.06 -15.12 -3.15
CA LEU A 80 11.67 -14.33 -4.23
C LEU A 80 11.50 -12.84 -3.97
N ASP A 81 12.60 -12.17 -3.61
CA ASP A 81 12.65 -10.72 -3.47
C ASP A 81 12.85 -10.02 -4.82
N GLY A 82 12.56 -8.72 -4.87
CA GLY A 82 12.72 -7.91 -6.08
C GLY A 82 11.56 -8.01 -7.08
N VAL A 83 10.50 -8.75 -6.76
CA VAL A 83 9.25 -8.79 -7.52
C VAL A 83 8.14 -8.15 -6.69
N GLU A 84 7.77 -6.93 -7.08
CA GLU A 84 6.70 -6.15 -6.45
C GLU A 84 5.64 -5.84 -7.49
N ILE A 85 4.55 -6.60 -7.42
CA ILE A 85 3.34 -6.45 -8.23
C ILE A 85 2.18 -6.22 -7.28
N SER A 86 1.40 -5.17 -7.51
CA SER A 86 0.16 -4.92 -6.78
C SER A 86 -1.00 -5.69 -7.42
N HIS A 87 -2.20 -5.54 -6.91
CA HIS A 87 -3.37 -6.15 -7.53
C HIS A 87 -4.59 -5.22 -7.46
N ILE A 88 -5.52 -5.39 -8.40
CA ILE A 88 -6.79 -4.64 -8.42
C ILE A 88 -7.95 -5.62 -8.30
N GLU A 89 -8.49 -5.71 -7.09
CA GLU A 89 -9.81 -6.29 -6.85
C GLU A 89 -10.89 -5.48 -7.57
N ASN A 90 -11.97 -6.16 -7.92
CA ASN A 90 -13.14 -5.53 -8.50
C ASN A 90 -12.86 -4.72 -9.77
N PHE A 91 -11.93 -5.15 -10.62
CA PHE A 91 -11.65 -4.47 -11.88
C PHE A 91 -12.86 -4.57 -12.83
N TYR A 92 -13.33 -3.41 -13.33
CA TYR A 92 -14.47 -3.32 -14.25
C TYR A 92 -14.27 -2.31 -15.40
N ASN A 93 -13.09 -1.72 -15.54
CA ASN A 93 -12.88 -0.68 -16.55
C ASN A 93 -12.62 -1.26 -17.94
N GLN A 94 -13.57 -1.09 -18.85
CA GLN A 94 -13.50 -1.61 -20.23
C GLN A 94 -12.64 -0.74 -21.17
N GLU A 95 -12.29 0.48 -20.79
CA GLU A 95 -11.53 1.42 -21.63
C GLU A 95 -10.02 1.35 -21.39
N LYS A 96 -9.60 0.77 -20.26
CA LYS A 96 -8.17 0.66 -19.91
C LYS A 96 -7.52 -0.47 -20.70
N LYS A 97 -6.40 -0.13 -21.33
CA LYS A 97 -5.52 -1.11 -21.98
C LYS A 97 -4.84 -1.98 -20.93
N LEU A 98 -4.84 -3.27 -21.16
CA LEU A 98 -4.25 -4.28 -20.29
C LEU A 98 -3.22 -5.09 -21.06
N LYS A 99 -2.26 -5.66 -20.34
CA LYS A 99 -1.24 -6.55 -20.88
C LYS A 99 -1.49 -7.97 -20.41
N PHE A 100 -1.57 -8.90 -21.35
CA PHE A 100 -1.59 -10.34 -21.07
C PHE A 100 -0.17 -10.89 -21.23
N TYR A 101 0.37 -11.55 -20.21
CA TYR A 101 1.71 -12.16 -20.24
C TYR A 101 1.67 -13.64 -19.90
N GLY A 102 2.51 -14.44 -20.59
CA GLY A 102 2.64 -15.87 -20.35
C GLY A 102 3.70 -16.52 -21.25
N TYR A 103 3.82 -17.84 -21.13
CA TYR A 103 4.82 -18.67 -21.81
C TYR A 103 4.18 -19.59 -22.86
N PRO A 104 3.80 -19.07 -24.04
CA PRO A 104 3.17 -19.89 -25.08
C PRO A 104 4.07 -21.02 -25.55
N LYS A 105 3.45 -22.15 -25.85
CA LYS A 105 4.10 -23.36 -26.33
C LYS A 105 4.91 -23.11 -27.60
N ASN A 106 4.39 -22.30 -28.53
CA ASN A 106 5.05 -21.99 -29.78
C ASN A 106 6.36 -21.19 -29.62
N LYS A 107 6.64 -20.58 -28.45
CA LYS A 107 7.91 -19.87 -28.17
C LYS A 107 8.90 -20.68 -27.34
N ARG A 108 8.52 -21.84 -26.80
CA ARG A 108 9.37 -22.66 -25.90
C ARG A 108 10.63 -23.23 -26.54
N HIS A 109 10.68 -23.25 -27.88
CA HIS A 109 11.86 -23.70 -28.62
C HIS A 109 13.00 -22.66 -28.64
N ASN A 110 12.76 -21.41 -28.20
CA ASN A 110 13.80 -20.40 -28.11
C ASN A 110 14.87 -20.80 -27.09
N HIS A 111 16.14 -20.73 -27.49
CA HIS A 111 17.28 -21.07 -26.64
C HIS A 111 17.47 -20.10 -25.48
N ILE A 112 17.10 -18.83 -25.66
CA ILE A 112 17.12 -17.82 -24.60
C ILE A 112 15.78 -17.90 -23.87
N PHE A 113 15.78 -18.33 -22.60
CA PHE A 113 14.55 -18.58 -21.84
C PHE A 113 13.64 -17.34 -21.76
N ARG A 114 14.25 -16.17 -21.64
CA ARG A 114 13.55 -14.88 -21.62
C ARG A 114 12.76 -14.59 -22.90
N GLU A 115 13.18 -15.13 -24.04
CA GLU A 115 12.49 -15.01 -25.33
C GLU A 115 11.34 -16.03 -25.48
N GLN A 116 11.15 -16.92 -24.49
CA GLN A 116 9.98 -17.80 -24.42
C GLN A 116 8.75 -17.08 -23.85
N LEU A 117 8.95 -16.00 -23.09
CA LEU A 117 7.89 -15.15 -22.57
C LEU A 117 7.31 -14.29 -23.69
N TYR A 118 5.99 -14.18 -23.74
CA TYR A 118 5.30 -13.37 -24.75
C TYR A 118 4.14 -12.58 -24.13
N SER A 119 3.62 -11.61 -24.88
CA SER A 119 2.54 -10.76 -24.39
C SER A 119 1.62 -10.23 -25.48
N TYR A 120 0.38 -9.96 -25.11
CA TYR A 120 -0.63 -9.31 -25.94
C TYR A 120 -1.22 -8.07 -25.26
N ASP A 121 -1.65 -7.10 -26.07
CA ASP A 121 -2.58 -6.07 -25.60
C ASP A 121 -4.01 -6.62 -25.56
N CYS A 122 -4.73 -6.37 -24.48
CA CYS A 122 -6.12 -6.80 -24.32
C CYS A 122 -7.01 -5.72 -23.67
N LEU A 123 -8.32 -5.93 -23.81
CA LEU A 123 -9.37 -5.09 -23.22
C LEU A 123 -10.40 -5.97 -22.51
N LEU A 124 -10.93 -5.48 -21.39
CA LEU A 124 -12.03 -6.14 -20.70
C LEU A 124 -13.30 -6.06 -21.56
N HIS A 125 -13.88 -7.21 -21.87
CA HIS A 125 -15.09 -7.34 -22.68
C HIS A 125 -16.33 -7.58 -21.82
N ASP A 126 -16.27 -8.52 -20.87
CA ASP A 126 -17.41 -8.91 -20.04
C ASP A 126 -16.98 -9.42 -18.65
N ILE A 127 -17.91 -9.43 -17.69
CA ILE A 127 -17.69 -9.94 -16.32
C ILE A 127 -18.82 -10.91 -15.96
N GLN A 128 -18.47 -12.09 -15.46
CA GLN A 128 -19.40 -13.15 -15.09
C GLN A 128 -19.04 -13.74 -13.72
N GLY A 129 -19.50 -13.09 -12.65
CA GLY A 129 -19.18 -13.50 -11.28
C GLY A 129 -17.67 -13.44 -11.02
N ASN A 130 -17.06 -14.61 -10.77
CA ASN A 130 -15.62 -14.74 -10.48
C ASN A 130 -14.74 -14.76 -11.74
N THR A 131 -15.32 -14.74 -12.94
CA THR A 131 -14.59 -14.71 -14.21
C THR A 131 -14.81 -13.40 -14.96
N SER A 132 -13.85 -13.08 -15.81
CA SER A 132 -13.89 -11.96 -16.75
C SER A 132 -13.45 -12.45 -18.12
N VAL A 133 -14.04 -11.89 -19.17
CA VAL A 133 -13.69 -12.16 -20.56
C VAL A 133 -12.88 -10.99 -21.09
N PHE A 134 -11.71 -11.25 -21.66
CA PHE A 134 -10.87 -10.25 -22.31
C PHE A 134 -10.76 -10.51 -23.80
N THR A 135 -10.70 -9.44 -24.59
CA THR A 135 -10.44 -9.51 -26.04
C THR A 135 -9.00 -9.11 -26.31
N ILE A 136 -8.26 -9.94 -27.05
CA ILE A 136 -6.91 -9.64 -27.52
C ILE A 136 -7.01 -8.71 -28.74
N ASN A 137 -6.23 -7.63 -28.76
CA ASN A 137 -6.27 -6.59 -29.79
C ASN A 137 -5.54 -6.98 -31.09
N GLU A 138 -5.22 -8.26 -31.25
CA GLU A 138 -4.49 -8.82 -32.39
C GLU A 138 -5.24 -10.05 -32.91
N LEU A 139 -5.17 -10.28 -34.22
CA LEU A 139 -5.67 -11.53 -34.82
C LEU A 139 -4.75 -12.67 -34.39
N THR A 140 -5.20 -13.47 -33.43
CA THR A 140 -4.42 -14.58 -32.87
C THR A 140 -5.14 -15.90 -33.10
N GLN A 141 -4.37 -16.94 -33.46
CA GLN A 141 -4.89 -18.30 -33.58
C GLN A 141 -4.71 -19.06 -32.26
N TYR A 142 -5.37 -20.21 -32.10
CA TYR A 142 -5.27 -21.01 -30.88
C TYR A 142 -3.81 -21.44 -30.61
N GLU A 143 -3.05 -21.77 -31.65
CA GLU A 143 -1.65 -22.16 -31.56
C GLU A 143 -0.74 -21.05 -31.01
N ASP A 144 -1.18 -19.79 -31.09
CA ASP A 144 -0.47 -18.64 -30.55
C ASP A 144 -0.72 -18.43 -29.05
N ILE A 145 -1.86 -18.93 -28.54
CA ILE A 145 -2.30 -18.79 -27.15
C ILE A 145 -2.06 -20.09 -26.35
N GLU A 146 -1.95 -21.25 -27.01
CA GLU A 146 -1.68 -22.52 -26.35
C GLU A 146 -0.45 -22.42 -25.43
N GLY A 147 -0.61 -22.76 -24.15
CA GLY A 147 0.44 -22.68 -23.13
C GLY A 147 0.49 -21.37 -22.33
N PHE A 148 -0.38 -20.41 -22.63
CA PHE A 148 -0.55 -19.24 -21.77
C PHE A 148 -1.31 -19.52 -20.47
N SER A 149 -2.04 -20.65 -20.34
CA SER A 149 -2.85 -20.98 -19.17
C SER A 149 -2.12 -20.76 -17.86
N GLY A 150 -2.74 -20.00 -16.95
CA GLY A 150 -2.14 -19.48 -15.73
C GLY A 150 -1.43 -18.13 -15.90
N GLY A 151 -1.42 -17.54 -17.10
CA GLY A 151 -0.80 -16.26 -17.42
C GLY A 151 -1.57 -15.07 -16.84
N GLY A 152 -0.87 -13.99 -16.56
CA GLY A 152 -1.44 -12.82 -15.88
C GLY A 152 -1.99 -11.77 -16.84
N ILE A 153 -3.13 -11.18 -16.47
CA ILE A 153 -3.67 -9.94 -17.05
C ILE A 153 -3.30 -8.78 -16.12
N PHE A 154 -2.58 -7.80 -16.64
CA PHE A 154 -2.01 -6.71 -15.87
C PHE A 154 -2.49 -5.35 -16.35
N PHE A 155 -2.72 -4.46 -15.39
CA PHE A 155 -2.87 -3.04 -15.60
C PHE A 155 -1.57 -2.31 -15.27
N ILE A 156 -1.10 -1.47 -16.19
CA ILE A 156 0.07 -0.61 -15.98
C ILE A 156 -0.47 0.81 -15.77
N ASN A 157 -0.19 1.38 -14.60
CA ASN A 157 -0.52 2.77 -14.32
C ASN A 157 0.72 3.65 -14.52
N GLU A 158 0.77 4.32 -15.67
CA GLU A 158 1.90 5.18 -16.06
C GLU A 158 2.08 6.40 -15.13
N GLU A 159 1.04 6.83 -14.40
CA GLU A 159 1.12 8.02 -13.52
C GLU A 159 1.91 7.75 -12.24
N ASN A 160 1.80 6.54 -11.69
CA ASN A 160 2.46 6.14 -10.43
C ASN A 160 3.49 5.01 -10.62
N GLN A 161 3.76 4.61 -11.87
CA GLN A 161 4.71 3.56 -12.23
C GLN A 161 4.43 2.21 -11.56
N ASP A 162 3.16 1.93 -11.30
CA ASP A 162 2.69 0.72 -10.66
C ASP A 162 2.15 -0.29 -11.66
N VAL A 163 2.36 -1.56 -11.34
CA VAL A 163 1.91 -2.70 -12.13
C VAL A 163 1.01 -3.55 -11.26
N SER A 164 -0.23 -3.71 -11.69
CA SER A 164 -1.23 -4.43 -10.93
C SER A 164 -1.76 -5.65 -11.67
N LEU A 165 -1.78 -6.80 -11.01
CA LEU A 165 -2.48 -7.99 -11.46
C LEU A 165 -4.01 -7.81 -11.34
N VAL A 166 -4.73 -8.19 -12.39
CA VAL A 166 -6.19 -8.08 -12.48
C VAL A 166 -6.86 -9.46 -12.51
N ALA A 167 -6.31 -10.37 -13.30
CA ALA A 167 -6.89 -11.69 -13.52
C ALA A 167 -5.82 -12.69 -13.99
N ILE A 168 -6.13 -13.98 -13.88
CA ILE A 168 -5.31 -15.10 -14.37
C ILE A 168 -6.09 -15.82 -15.48
N GLU A 169 -5.50 -15.97 -16.65
CA GLU A 169 -6.10 -16.68 -17.78
C GLU A 169 -6.15 -18.19 -17.51
N PHE A 170 -7.25 -18.84 -17.88
CA PHE A 170 -7.41 -20.28 -17.69
C PHE A 170 -8.00 -21.00 -18.90
N GLU A 171 -8.69 -20.30 -19.80
CA GLU A 171 -9.30 -20.92 -20.97
C GLU A 171 -9.45 -19.92 -22.14
N VAL A 172 -9.31 -20.41 -23.37
CA VAL A 172 -9.68 -19.66 -24.58
C VAL A 172 -11.15 -19.89 -24.92
N SER A 173 -11.97 -18.84 -24.82
CA SER A 173 -13.44 -18.90 -24.91
C SER A 173 -14.00 -19.43 -26.24
N ASN A 174 -13.28 -19.26 -27.36
CA ASN A 174 -13.76 -19.76 -28.66
C ASN A 174 -12.62 -19.95 -29.68
N THR A 175 -12.25 -21.20 -29.94
CA THR A 175 -11.15 -21.56 -30.85
C THR A 175 -11.49 -21.43 -32.34
N GLN A 176 -12.75 -21.13 -32.69
CA GLN A 176 -13.23 -21.08 -34.08
C GLN A 176 -13.75 -19.71 -34.54
N ALA A 177 -13.84 -18.73 -33.64
CA ALA A 177 -14.30 -17.38 -33.98
C ALA A 177 -13.12 -16.43 -34.26
N ALA A 178 -13.33 -15.44 -35.12
CA ALA A 178 -12.34 -14.41 -35.44
C ALA A 178 -12.06 -13.43 -34.27
N ASP A 179 -12.81 -13.56 -33.17
CA ASP A 179 -12.65 -12.74 -31.98
C ASP A 179 -11.81 -13.51 -30.96
N SER A 180 -10.54 -13.14 -30.83
CA SER A 180 -9.58 -13.74 -29.90
C SER A 180 -9.93 -13.39 -28.45
N LYS A 181 -10.93 -14.09 -27.88
CA LYS A 181 -11.41 -13.89 -26.50
C LYS A 181 -10.85 -14.94 -25.56
N ILE A 182 -10.35 -14.50 -24.41
CA ILE A 182 -9.83 -15.35 -23.34
C ILE A 182 -10.68 -15.19 -22.07
N ASN A 183 -10.91 -16.30 -21.39
CA ASN A 183 -11.56 -16.38 -20.10
C ASN A 183 -10.49 -16.34 -19.01
N CYS A 184 -10.67 -15.44 -18.05
CA CYS A 184 -9.77 -15.29 -16.94
C CYS A 184 -10.54 -15.37 -15.62
N ILE A 185 -9.92 -15.95 -14.60
CA ILE A 185 -10.38 -15.89 -13.23
C ILE A 185 -9.88 -14.59 -12.62
N ARG A 186 -10.77 -13.85 -11.99
CA ARG A 186 -10.45 -12.57 -11.36
C ARG A 186 -9.57 -12.78 -10.13
N ILE A 187 -8.70 -11.81 -9.84
CA ILE A 187 -7.82 -11.88 -8.66
C ILE A 187 -8.62 -12.04 -7.36
N ASP A 188 -9.84 -11.48 -7.30
CA ASP A 188 -10.77 -11.60 -6.16
C ASP A 188 -10.90 -13.06 -5.70
N ALA A 189 -11.09 -14.00 -6.65
CA ALA A 189 -11.29 -15.41 -6.32
C ALA A 189 -10.03 -16.11 -5.76
N TYR A 190 -8.83 -15.62 -6.11
CA TYR A 190 -7.59 -16.11 -5.53
C TYR A 190 -7.39 -15.58 -4.10
N LEU A 191 -7.76 -14.32 -3.86
CA LEU A 191 -7.67 -13.70 -2.53
C LEU A 191 -8.64 -14.36 -1.56
N ASP A 192 -9.90 -14.56 -1.97
CA ASP A 192 -10.90 -15.30 -1.19
C ASP A 192 -10.40 -16.71 -0.86
N PHE A 193 -9.81 -17.40 -1.85
CA PHE A 193 -9.30 -18.75 -1.67
C PHE A 193 -8.08 -18.83 -0.73
N LEU A 194 -7.19 -17.83 -0.76
CA LEU A 194 -6.10 -17.71 0.22
C LEU A 194 -6.65 -17.60 1.65
N GLN A 195 -7.66 -16.76 1.83
CA GLN A 195 -8.31 -16.55 3.12
C GLN A 195 -8.97 -17.83 3.62
N ASP A 196 -9.72 -18.55 2.77
CA ASP A 196 -10.35 -19.83 3.08
C ASP A 196 -9.35 -20.90 3.54
N LYS A 197 -8.12 -20.86 3.01
CA LYS A 197 -7.03 -21.77 3.40
C LYS A 197 -6.24 -21.31 4.62
N GLY A 198 -6.52 -20.11 5.15
CA GLY A 198 -5.75 -19.51 6.24
C GLY A 198 -4.30 -19.22 5.84
N TRP A 199 -4.05 -18.97 4.56
CA TRP A 199 -2.73 -18.56 4.05
C TRP A 199 -2.58 -17.04 4.15
N ASP A 200 -1.34 -16.55 4.28
CA ASP A 200 -1.07 -15.12 4.44
C ASP A 200 -1.62 -14.31 3.26
N GLU A 201 -2.24 -13.15 3.54
CA GLU A 201 -2.84 -12.28 2.54
C GLU A 201 -1.80 -11.61 1.62
N ILE A 202 -2.22 -11.28 0.40
CA ILE A 202 -1.44 -10.48 -0.54
C ILE A 202 -1.63 -8.99 -0.21
N LYS A 203 -0.72 -8.43 0.58
CA LYS A 203 -0.65 -7.00 0.90
C LYS A 203 0.78 -6.50 0.67
N PRO A 204 0.98 -5.19 0.45
CA PRO A 204 2.31 -4.63 0.31
C PRO A 204 3.20 -4.98 1.52
N ILE A 205 4.39 -5.50 1.25
CA ILE A 205 5.32 -5.99 2.28
C ILE A 205 5.72 -4.89 3.27
N HIS A 206 5.77 -3.63 2.83
CA HIS A 206 6.10 -2.51 3.72
C HIS A 206 5.13 -2.39 4.90
N LEU A 207 3.89 -2.87 4.76
CA LEU A 207 2.95 -2.86 5.87
C LEU A 207 3.33 -3.82 7.01
N SER A 208 4.26 -4.75 6.74
CA SER A 208 4.63 -5.81 7.67
C SER A 208 5.51 -5.40 8.82
N SER A 209 6.21 -4.28 8.67
CA SER A 209 7.13 -3.81 9.69
C SER A 209 7.56 -2.39 9.37
N PHE A 210 7.75 -1.58 10.41
CA PHE A 210 8.32 -0.25 10.23
C PHE A 210 9.78 -0.27 9.74
N LYS A 211 10.47 -1.43 9.71
CA LYS A 211 11.83 -1.55 9.18
C LYS A 211 11.97 -1.05 7.73
N PHE A 212 10.91 -1.16 6.92
CA PHE A 212 10.91 -0.74 5.51
C PHE A 212 10.90 0.79 5.32
N TYR A 213 10.74 1.55 6.41
CA TYR A 213 10.68 3.01 6.41
C TYR A 213 11.88 3.63 7.12
N ARG A 214 12.76 2.81 7.72
CA ARG A 214 13.87 3.26 8.57
C ARG A 214 14.74 4.32 7.91
N ASP A 215 14.98 4.19 6.61
CA ASP A 215 15.86 5.09 5.88
C ASP A 215 15.12 6.31 5.33
N ASN A 216 13.79 6.24 5.23
CA ASN A 216 12.96 7.23 4.57
C ASN A 216 12.39 8.32 5.50
N ILE A 217 12.50 8.17 6.82
CA ILE A 217 11.98 9.17 7.75
C ILE A 217 12.72 10.50 7.60
N PHE A 218 11.96 11.60 7.61
CA PHE A 218 12.43 12.97 7.49
C PHE A 218 13.23 13.24 6.20
N GLU A 219 13.07 12.44 5.14
CA GLU A 219 13.71 12.69 3.83
C GLU A 219 13.28 14.02 3.19
N ASN A 220 12.04 14.44 3.44
CA ASN A 220 11.43 15.61 2.80
C ASN A 220 11.62 16.92 3.58
N LEU A 221 12.44 16.94 4.64
CA LEU A 221 12.78 18.17 5.35
C LEU A 221 13.92 18.89 4.64
N ASP A 222 13.69 20.16 4.31
CA ASP A 222 14.68 21.04 3.69
C ASP A 222 15.40 21.81 4.81
N LEU A 223 16.70 21.57 4.95
CA LEU A 223 17.61 22.22 5.91
C LEU A 223 18.78 22.87 5.16
N GLU A 224 19.34 23.95 5.68
CA GLU A 224 20.54 24.59 5.13
C GLU A 224 21.79 23.70 5.26
N ASN A 225 21.84 22.84 6.27
CA ASN A 225 22.93 21.92 6.59
C ASN A 225 22.42 20.47 6.75
N GLU A 226 22.66 19.66 5.73
CA GLU A 226 22.27 18.24 5.70
C GLU A 226 22.82 17.43 6.89
N ASP A 227 24.03 17.74 7.38
CA ASP A 227 24.65 17.02 8.51
C ASP A 227 23.86 17.18 9.82
N SER A 228 23.18 18.31 9.99
CA SER A 228 22.38 18.58 11.21
C SER A 228 21.12 17.70 11.24
N LEU A 229 20.52 17.47 10.07
CA LEU A 229 19.35 16.60 9.94
C LEU A 229 19.72 15.15 10.24
N ASP A 230 20.90 14.70 9.79
CA ASP A 230 21.35 13.33 10.03
C ASP A 230 21.54 13.01 11.51
N VAL A 231 22.02 13.96 12.31
CA VAL A 231 22.11 13.79 13.77
C VAL A 231 20.72 13.63 14.39
N VAL A 232 19.77 14.50 14.02
CA VAL A 232 18.37 14.43 14.48
C VAL A 232 17.71 13.11 14.06
N LYS A 233 17.82 12.74 12.78
CA LYS A 233 17.31 11.47 12.24
C LYS A 233 17.89 10.30 13.00
N ASN A 234 19.20 10.27 13.24
CA ASN A 234 19.85 9.18 13.96
C ASN A 234 19.35 9.06 15.40
N LEU A 235 19.16 10.16 16.12
CA LEU A 235 18.64 10.13 17.49
C LEU A 235 17.17 9.70 17.56
N LEU A 236 16.34 10.10 16.60
CA LEU A 236 14.96 9.62 16.48
C LEU A 236 14.91 8.13 16.08
N LYS A 237 15.78 7.68 15.18
CA LYS A 237 15.96 6.24 14.87
C LYS A 237 16.42 5.45 16.09
N ILE A 238 17.29 6.00 16.95
CA ILE A 238 17.69 5.38 18.21
C ILE A 238 16.47 5.25 19.13
N THR A 239 15.65 6.29 19.26
CA THR A 239 14.41 6.24 20.05
C THR A 239 13.47 5.13 19.57
N LEU A 240 13.23 5.03 18.26
CA LEU A 240 12.42 3.96 17.67
C LEU A 240 13.02 2.56 17.90
N ASN A 241 14.35 2.42 17.89
CA ASN A 241 15.03 1.17 18.19
C ASN A 241 14.91 0.78 19.67
N ASN A 242 15.05 1.73 20.59
CA ASN A 242 14.95 1.49 22.03
C ASN A 242 13.56 0.94 22.39
N TYR A 243 12.50 1.44 21.74
CA TYR A 243 11.13 0.90 21.89
C TYR A 243 10.80 -0.23 20.90
N LYS A 244 11.82 -0.80 20.25
CA LYS A 244 11.73 -1.98 19.35
C LYS A 244 10.76 -1.80 18.18
N ILE A 245 10.42 -0.57 17.77
CA ILE A 245 9.37 -0.30 16.76
C ILE A 245 9.68 -0.95 15.41
N PHE A 246 10.93 -0.87 14.96
CA PHE A 246 11.32 -1.46 13.68
C PHE A 246 11.16 -2.98 13.62
N ASN A 247 11.26 -3.67 14.76
CA ASN A 247 11.16 -5.13 14.84
C ASN A 247 9.93 -5.59 15.64
N SER A 248 8.97 -4.69 15.89
CA SER A 248 7.80 -4.98 16.72
C SER A 248 6.85 -5.90 15.96
N TYR A 249 6.31 -6.90 16.68
CA TYR A 249 5.20 -7.72 16.20
C TYR A 249 3.84 -7.04 16.45
N TYR A 250 3.77 -6.17 17.46
CA TYR A 250 2.52 -5.52 17.91
C TYR A 250 2.29 -4.18 17.24
N VAL A 251 3.36 -3.47 16.85
CA VAL A 251 3.31 -2.13 16.27
C VAL A 251 3.84 -2.19 14.85
N THR A 252 2.94 -2.50 13.91
CA THR A 252 3.21 -2.49 12.47
C THR A 252 2.12 -1.69 11.76
N PRO A 253 2.39 -1.14 10.56
CA PRO A 253 1.35 -0.50 9.75
C PRO A 253 0.07 -1.34 9.63
N ASN A 254 0.19 -2.62 9.29
CA ASN A 254 -1.00 -3.48 9.13
C ASN A 254 -1.75 -3.69 10.45
N LYS A 255 -1.06 -3.86 11.59
CA LYS A 255 -1.74 -3.95 12.90
C LYS A 255 -2.50 -2.67 13.22
N ILE A 256 -1.93 -1.51 12.90
CA ILE A 256 -2.59 -0.22 13.06
C ILE A 256 -3.81 -0.10 12.12
N VAL A 257 -3.71 -0.58 10.88
CA VAL A 257 -4.88 -0.64 9.96
C VAL A 257 -5.98 -1.52 10.53
N GLU A 258 -5.65 -2.74 10.97
CA GLU A 258 -6.62 -3.71 11.51
C GLU A 258 -7.39 -3.15 12.71
N GLU A 259 -6.70 -2.48 13.63
CA GLU A 259 -7.28 -2.02 14.90
C GLU A 259 -7.83 -0.58 14.83
N PHE A 260 -7.21 0.30 14.03
CA PHE A 260 -7.44 1.74 14.07
C PHE A 260 -7.73 2.37 12.70
N ALA A 261 -8.06 1.61 11.65
CA ALA A 261 -8.38 2.19 10.34
C ALA A 261 -9.47 3.27 10.40
N ASN A 262 -10.50 3.07 11.22
CA ASN A 262 -11.57 4.05 11.42
C ASN A 262 -11.09 5.36 12.06
N ARG A 263 -9.92 5.36 12.74
CA ARG A 263 -9.23 6.52 13.34
C ARG A 263 -8.27 7.24 12.37
N ILE A 264 -8.08 6.69 11.16
CA ILE A 264 -7.21 7.27 10.12
C ILE A 264 -7.99 7.65 8.86
N LEU A 265 -8.96 6.82 8.43
CA LEU A 265 -9.75 7.03 7.22
C LEU A 265 -10.63 8.28 7.31
N ALA A 266 -10.51 9.17 6.33
CA ALA A 266 -11.44 10.27 6.15
C ALA A 266 -12.69 9.84 5.36
N HIS A 267 -13.68 10.73 5.30
CA HIS A 267 -14.87 10.58 4.48
C HIS A 267 -14.52 10.26 3.02
N ASN A 268 -15.25 9.33 2.42
CA ASN A 268 -15.06 8.82 1.06
C ASN A 268 -13.64 8.29 0.75
N GLN A 269 -12.89 7.88 1.78
CA GLN A 269 -11.64 7.13 1.59
C GLN A 269 -11.90 5.64 1.75
N ASP A 270 -11.29 4.85 0.87
CA ASP A 270 -11.25 3.39 0.97
C ASP A 270 -10.05 2.91 1.82
N LEU A 271 -10.14 1.69 2.33
CA LEU A 271 -9.11 1.08 3.18
C LEU A 271 -7.74 1.00 2.47
N LYS A 272 -7.72 0.83 1.14
CA LYS A 272 -6.47 0.70 0.37
C LYS A 272 -5.67 2.01 0.36
N LYS A 273 -6.32 3.17 0.61
CA LYS A 273 -5.61 4.44 0.85
C LYS A 273 -4.68 4.38 2.06
N LEU A 274 -4.95 3.50 3.03
CA LEU A 274 -4.05 3.29 4.15
C LEU A 274 -2.84 2.42 3.81
N TYR A 275 -2.72 1.89 2.59
CA TYR A 275 -1.56 1.08 2.18
C TYR A 275 -0.44 1.92 1.56
N ASP A 276 -0.64 3.23 1.44
CA ASP A 276 0.31 4.17 0.86
C ASP A 276 1.57 4.30 1.75
N LYS A 277 2.77 4.32 1.15
CA LYS A 277 4.03 4.25 1.89
C LYS A 277 4.29 5.57 2.62
N GLU A 278 3.91 6.68 2.02
CA GLU A 278 4.16 8.03 2.49
C GLU A 278 3.33 8.33 3.75
N LEU A 279 2.13 7.77 3.87
CA LEU A 279 1.35 7.78 5.12
C LEU A 279 2.16 7.22 6.30
N TRP A 280 2.68 6.00 6.14
CA TRP A 280 3.37 5.32 7.24
C TRP A 280 4.75 5.91 7.53
N CYS A 281 5.38 6.53 6.54
CA CYS A 281 6.56 7.35 6.76
C CYS A 281 6.23 8.55 7.68
N ALA A 282 5.22 9.34 7.33
CA ALA A 282 4.78 10.49 8.12
C ALA A 282 4.28 10.09 9.52
N PHE A 283 3.56 8.97 9.62
CA PHE A 283 3.16 8.41 10.92
C PHE A 283 4.38 8.03 11.77
N LEU A 284 5.40 7.40 11.18
CA LEU A 284 6.60 6.99 11.90
C LEU A 284 7.44 8.18 12.36
N GLU A 285 7.49 9.26 11.57
CA GLU A 285 8.07 10.54 11.99
C GLU A 285 7.34 11.11 13.20
N PHE A 286 6.01 11.22 13.12
CA PHE A 286 5.16 11.63 14.24
C PHE A 286 5.41 10.75 15.47
N PHE A 287 5.45 9.44 15.28
CA PHE A 287 5.56 8.50 16.37
C PHE A 287 6.92 8.54 17.07
N ALA A 288 8.01 8.79 16.32
CA ALA A 288 9.34 8.99 16.90
C ALA A 288 9.38 10.23 17.81
N ILE A 289 8.74 11.33 17.39
CA ILE A 289 8.61 12.55 18.20
C ILE A 289 7.70 12.28 19.41
N TYR A 290 6.56 11.63 19.19
CA TYR A 290 5.61 11.30 20.25
C TYR A 290 6.24 10.45 21.36
N LEU A 291 7.00 9.41 21.00
CA LEU A 291 7.75 8.57 21.94
C LEU A 291 8.86 9.34 22.67
N SER A 292 9.39 10.40 22.06
CA SER A 292 10.38 11.25 22.71
C SER A 292 9.78 12.12 23.82
N ILE A 293 8.53 12.55 23.65
CA ILE A 293 7.79 13.40 24.61
C ILE A 293 7.06 12.55 25.66
N PHE A 294 6.37 11.50 25.23
CA PHE A 294 5.49 10.65 26.02
C PHE A 294 6.04 9.23 26.13
N ALA A 295 7.33 9.13 26.45
CA ALA A 295 8.04 7.87 26.60
C ALA A 295 7.26 6.86 27.47
N PRO A 296 7.05 5.61 27.00
CA PRO A 296 6.48 4.57 27.85
C PRO A 296 7.44 4.19 28.98
N ASP A 297 6.89 3.57 30.03
CA ASP A 297 7.62 3.22 31.24
C ASP A 297 8.79 2.23 30.99
N ASP A 298 8.67 1.39 29.96
CA ASP A 298 9.69 0.43 29.55
C ASP A 298 9.69 0.19 28.02
N GLU A 299 10.72 -0.49 27.53
CA GLU A 299 10.96 -0.76 26.10
C GLU A 299 9.89 -1.64 25.43
N ASP A 300 9.22 -2.52 26.20
CA ASP A 300 8.20 -3.47 25.71
C ASP A 300 6.76 -2.95 25.92
N SER A 301 6.61 -1.81 26.59
CA SER A 301 5.32 -1.17 26.88
C SER A 301 4.67 -0.50 25.65
N CYS A 302 5.38 -0.40 24.53
CA CYS A 302 4.82 0.09 23.26
C CYS A 302 4.02 -1.01 22.53
N ASN A 303 2.78 -1.23 22.96
CA ASN A 303 1.85 -2.24 22.46
C ASN A 303 0.49 -1.63 22.06
N SER A 304 -0.52 -2.46 21.75
CA SER A 304 -1.86 -2.00 21.35
C SER A 304 -2.51 -1.04 22.36
N ASN A 305 -2.31 -1.22 23.68
CA ASN A 305 -2.87 -0.30 24.69
C ASN A 305 -2.19 1.08 24.66
N TYR A 306 -0.90 1.13 24.30
CA TYR A 306 -0.21 2.40 24.10
C TYR A 306 -0.73 3.12 22.85
N LEU A 307 -0.94 2.38 21.75
CA LEU A 307 -1.57 2.91 20.55
C LEU A 307 -3.01 3.37 20.79
N GLU A 308 -3.80 2.64 21.56
CA GLU A 308 -5.17 3.04 21.91
C GLU A 308 -5.19 4.40 22.61
N ARG A 309 -4.30 4.61 23.60
CA ARG A 309 -4.15 5.92 24.26
C ARG A 309 -3.70 7.02 23.29
N LEU A 310 -2.80 6.69 22.35
CA LEU A 310 -2.41 7.61 21.28
C LEU A 310 -3.62 7.99 20.42
N PHE A 311 -4.44 7.03 19.98
CA PHE A 311 -5.61 7.27 19.13
C PHE A 311 -6.83 7.89 19.85
N LEU A 312 -6.86 7.84 21.19
CA LEU A 312 -7.80 8.63 22.01
C LEU A 312 -7.41 10.12 22.04
N ASN A 313 -6.11 10.42 21.99
CA ASN A 313 -5.59 11.78 22.00
C ASN A 313 -5.40 12.36 20.60
N PHE A 314 -5.19 11.53 19.59
CA PHE A 314 -4.90 11.94 18.23
C PHE A 314 -5.79 11.24 17.23
N ARG A 315 -6.40 12.05 16.36
CA ARG A 315 -7.04 11.61 15.13
C ARG A 315 -6.07 11.85 13.99
N PHE A 316 -5.80 10.85 13.16
CA PHE A 316 -4.97 11.05 11.97
C PHE A 316 -5.87 11.09 10.73
N ILE A 317 -5.45 11.86 9.74
CA ILE A 317 -6.09 11.95 8.42
C ILE A 317 -4.99 12.04 7.38
N TYR A 318 -5.11 11.26 6.31
CA TYR A 318 -4.14 11.25 5.22
C TYR A 318 -4.71 11.90 3.96
N ASP A 319 -4.04 12.94 3.47
CA ASP A 319 -4.30 13.54 2.18
C ASP A 319 -3.50 12.85 1.06
N HIS A 320 -4.15 11.89 0.42
CA HIS A 320 -3.60 11.14 -0.71
C HIS A 320 -3.65 11.92 -2.04
N ASN A 321 -4.44 13.00 -2.13
CA ASN A 321 -4.66 13.75 -3.36
C ASN A 321 -3.87 15.07 -3.42
N ASN A 322 -3.11 15.41 -2.37
CA ASN A 322 -2.40 16.69 -2.26
C ASN A 322 -3.32 17.87 -2.51
N ILE A 323 -4.50 17.86 -1.89
CA ILE A 323 -5.47 18.93 -2.05
C ILE A 323 -4.89 20.24 -1.52
N LYS A 324 -5.42 21.36 -1.99
CA LYS A 324 -4.95 22.68 -1.56
C LYS A 324 -5.16 22.82 -0.05
N PHE A 325 -4.19 23.37 0.66
CA PHE A 325 -4.21 23.57 2.12
C PHE A 325 -5.54 24.11 2.66
N ARG A 326 -6.10 25.16 2.04
CA ARG A 326 -7.40 25.77 2.43
C ARG A 326 -8.63 24.89 2.19
N GLN A 327 -8.51 23.78 1.46
CA GLN A 327 -9.58 22.85 1.16
C GLN A 327 -9.57 21.62 2.08
N ILE A 328 -8.49 21.40 2.85
CA ILE A 328 -8.32 20.19 3.68
C ILE A 328 -9.48 19.99 4.65
N PHE A 329 -9.83 21.02 5.40
CA PHE A 329 -10.92 20.95 6.37
C PHE A 329 -12.25 20.56 5.70
N LYS A 330 -12.59 21.23 4.59
CA LYS A 330 -13.81 20.94 3.81
C LYS A 330 -13.82 19.49 3.31
N THR A 331 -12.72 19.05 2.69
CA THR A 331 -12.68 17.78 1.96
C THR A 331 -12.60 16.58 2.89
N TYR A 332 -11.78 16.63 3.93
CA TYR A 332 -11.50 15.45 4.77
C TYR A 332 -12.02 15.52 6.19
N ILE A 333 -12.40 16.69 6.72
CA ILE A 333 -12.76 16.81 8.14
C ILE A 333 -14.27 17.00 8.28
N LEU A 334 -14.85 17.88 7.47
CA LEU A 334 -16.24 18.31 7.60
C LEU A 334 -17.25 17.14 7.65
N GLU A 335 -16.98 16.05 6.95
CA GLU A 335 -17.89 14.91 6.81
C GLU A 335 -17.36 13.59 7.42
N THR A 336 -16.21 13.64 8.09
CA THR A 336 -15.57 12.48 8.71
C THR A 336 -16.11 12.24 10.11
N GLU A 337 -16.42 11.00 10.44
CA GLU A 337 -16.73 10.64 11.82
C GLU A 337 -15.43 10.67 12.63
N ILE A 338 -15.28 11.68 13.49
CA ILE A 338 -14.05 11.88 14.26
C ILE A 338 -13.89 10.78 15.33
N GLY A 339 -15.01 10.26 15.86
CA GLY A 339 -15.03 9.23 16.90
C GLY A 339 -14.80 9.81 18.30
N ASP A 340 -14.44 8.94 19.25
CA ASP A 340 -14.15 9.31 20.64
C ASP A 340 -12.76 9.93 20.75
N LEU A 341 -12.60 11.14 20.23
CA LEU A 341 -11.40 11.96 20.44
C LEU A 341 -11.59 12.74 21.75
N GLU A 342 -10.57 12.73 22.62
CA GLU A 342 -10.61 13.50 23.86
C GLU A 342 -10.85 14.99 23.58
N PRO A 343 -11.48 15.76 24.51
CA PRO A 343 -11.82 17.17 24.27
C PRO A 343 -10.64 18.06 23.87
N ASN A 344 -9.45 17.75 24.40
CA ASN A 344 -8.19 18.44 24.09
C ASN A 344 -7.32 17.65 23.09
N GLY A 345 -7.83 16.54 22.56
CA GLY A 345 -7.15 15.78 21.53
C GLY A 345 -6.98 16.59 20.25
N LYS A 346 -6.13 16.11 19.34
CA LYS A 346 -5.73 16.84 18.13
C LYS A 346 -6.01 16.04 16.88
N ILE A 347 -6.33 16.73 15.78
CA ILE A 347 -6.44 16.13 14.46
C ILE A 347 -5.15 16.43 13.70
N VAL A 348 -4.40 15.41 13.32
CA VAL A 348 -3.13 15.54 12.60
C VAL A 348 -3.33 15.13 11.15
N ILE A 349 -2.95 16.04 10.24
CA ILE A 349 -3.03 15.81 8.80
C ILE A 349 -1.65 15.45 8.27
N PHE A 350 -1.55 14.26 7.68
CA PHE A 350 -0.44 13.84 6.84
C PHE A 350 -0.78 14.08 5.37
N THR A 351 0.23 14.27 4.53
CA THR A 351 0.05 14.49 3.09
C THR A 351 1.17 13.82 2.32
N LYS A 352 0.86 13.37 1.10
CA LYS A 352 1.81 12.64 0.25
C LYS A 352 3.04 13.48 -0.13
N ASN A 353 2.85 14.75 -0.48
CA ASN A 353 3.95 15.58 -0.96
C ASN A 353 4.80 16.20 0.16
N ASN A 354 4.42 16.03 1.43
CA ASN A 354 5.04 16.61 2.61
C ASN A 354 5.40 18.11 2.48
N LEU A 355 4.66 18.88 1.67
CA LEU A 355 4.96 20.29 1.40
C LEU A 355 4.57 21.16 2.59
N ASN A 356 5.50 21.98 3.06
CA ASN A 356 5.24 23.00 4.06
C ASN A 356 4.44 24.19 3.48
N PHE A 357 3.44 24.69 4.21
CA PHE A 357 2.67 25.90 3.87
C PHE A 357 2.92 27.08 4.82
N GLY A 358 3.89 26.96 5.74
CA GLY A 358 4.27 27.97 6.74
C GLY A 358 3.27 28.14 7.90
N CYS A 359 2.17 27.38 7.92
CA CYS A 359 1.15 27.45 8.97
C CYS A 359 0.90 26.05 9.54
N PRO A 360 1.30 25.77 10.79
CA PRO A 360 1.05 24.48 11.44
C PRO A 360 -0.43 24.18 11.67
N TYR A 361 -1.28 25.20 11.73
CA TYR A 361 -2.72 25.05 12.03
C TYR A 361 -3.58 25.19 10.78
N ILE A 362 -4.55 24.29 10.64
CA ILE A 362 -5.56 24.37 9.56
C ILE A 362 -6.74 25.23 10.02
N ASP A 363 -7.12 26.17 9.16
CA ASP A 363 -8.32 26.98 9.37
C ASP A 363 -9.59 26.12 9.26
N LYS A 364 -10.47 26.25 10.26
CA LYS A 364 -11.77 25.60 10.35
C LYS A 364 -12.86 26.35 9.58
N ASN A 365 -12.59 27.56 9.12
CA ASN A 365 -13.56 28.40 8.42
C ASN A 365 -13.93 27.81 7.05
N VAL A 366 -15.23 27.55 6.86
CA VAL A 366 -15.79 27.13 5.58
C VAL A 366 -16.80 28.17 5.10
N SER A 367 -16.68 28.61 3.85
CA SER A 367 -17.62 29.57 3.25
C SER A 367 -19.05 29.02 3.22
N GLU A 368 -20.04 29.84 3.58
CA GLU A 368 -21.46 29.48 3.53
C GLU A 368 -21.93 28.97 2.15
N LYS A 369 -21.33 29.45 1.06
CA LYS A 369 -21.60 28.99 -0.33
C LYS A 369 -21.20 27.53 -0.58
N THR A 370 -20.34 26.98 0.28
CA THR A 370 -19.94 25.57 0.22
C THR A 370 -21.06 24.65 0.71
N LEU A 371 -21.98 25.18 1.53
CA LEU A 371 -23.04 24.42 2.18
C LEU A 371 -24.26 24.21 1.27
N THR A 372 -24.44 25.08 0.27
CA THR A 372 -25.54 24.98 -0.69
C THR A 372 -25.41 23.75 -1.60
N ASP A 373 -24.19 23.29 -1.91
CA ASP A 373 -23.95 22.05 -2.66
C ASP A 373 -24.18 20.78 -1.82
N ILE A 374 -24.11 20.90 -0.49
CA ILE A 374 -24.41 19.76 0.39
C ILE A 374 -25.92 19.50 0.31
N GLY A 375 -26.79 20.53 0.28
CA GLY A 375 -28.25 20.41 0.34
C GLY A 375 -28.95 19.52 -0.71
N SER A 376 -28.26 19.13 -1.79
CA SER A 376 -28.73 18.14 -2.75
C SER A 376 -28.40 16.70 -2.29
N ALA A 377 -29.43 15.97 -1.82
CA ALA A 377 -29.42 14.55 -1.47
C ALA A 377 -28.61 14.14 -0.21
N ILE A 378 -28.76 14.86 0.91
CA ILE A 378 -28.14 14.47 2.19
C ILE A 378 -29.07 13.61 3.05
N THR A 379 -28.54 12.53 3.62
CA THR A 379 -29.17 11.80 4.73
C THR A 379 -29.07 12.62 6.03
N GLY A 380 -30.02 12.47 6.97
CA GLY A 380 -30.02 13.24 8.23
C GLY A 380 -28.70 13.16 9.01
N GLU A 381 -28.08 11.96 9.05
CA GLU A 381 -26.80 11.71 9.73
C GLU A 381 -25.64 12.55 9.20
N ARG A 382 -25.59 12.76 7.87
CA ARG A 382 -24.52 13.55 7.25
C ARG A 382 -24.67 15.04 7.57
N ILE A 383 -25.90 15.56 7.68
CA ILE A 383 -26.14 16.95 8.14
C ILE A 383 -25.65 17.11 9.58
N GLU A 384 -26.01 16.19 10.48
CA GLU A 384 -25.61 16.26 11.89
C GLU A 384 -24.10 16.24 12.06
N ARG A 385 -23.40 15.38 11.32
CA ARG A 385 -21.93 15.30 11.33
C ARG A 385 -21.27 16.60 10.86
N VAL A 386 -21.75 17.16 9.74
CA VAL A 386 -21.26 18.46 9.25
C VAL A 386 -21.44 19.56 10.28
N MET A 387 -22.60 19.59 10.96
CA MET A 387 -22.86 20.60 11.98
C MET A 387 -21.96 20.43 13.21
N ARG A 388 -21.72 19.18 13.64
CA ARG A 388 -20.81 18.87 14.76
C ARG A 388 -19.37 19.28 14.44
N ASN A 389 -18.87 18.94 13.25
CA ASN A 389 -17.47 19.17 12.88
C ASN A 389 -17.18 20.65 12.63
N LYS A 390 -18.16 21.48 12.25
CA LYS A 390 -17.99 22.94 12.16
C LYS A 390 -17.64 23.58 13.51
N THR A 391 -18.16 23.03 14.59
CA THR A 391 -17.96 23.56 15.95
C THR A 391 -16.89 22.78 16.71
N ILE A 392 -16.07 21.99 16.03
CA ILE A 392 -15.06 21.17 16.68
C ILE A 392 -14.01 22.05 17.38
N SER A 393 -13.81 21.80 18.67
CA SER A 393 -12.83 22.53 19.48
C SER A 393 -11.40 22.07 19.20
N ASN A 394 -11.21 20.78 18.91
CA ASN A 394 -9.91 20.14 18.70
C ASN A 394 -9.04 20.91 17.69
N GLU A 395 -7.77 21.10 18.01
CA GLU A 395 -6.80 21.69 17.10
C GLU A 395 -6.57 20.78 15.90
N ILE A 396 -6.28 21.38 14.75
CA ILE A 396 -6.04 20.67 13.50
C ILE A 396 -4.65 21.04 13.01
N LEU A 397 -3.74 20.10 13.15
CA LEU A 397 -2.33 20.25 12.87
C LEU A 397 -2.01 19.72 11.47
N PHE A 398 -1.24 20.48 10.72
CA PHE A 398 -0.70 20.06 9.44
C PHE A 398 0.76 19.65 9.64
N TRP A 399 0.99 18.33 9.69
CA TRP A 399 2.25 17.75 10.16
C TRP A 399 3.52 18.26 9.45
N PRO A 400 3.54 18.42 8.10
CA PRO A 400 4.74 18.95 7.44
C PRO A 400 5.12 20.35 7.93
N SER A 401 4.13 21.21 8.20
CA SER A 401 4.37 22.55 8.73
C SER A 401 4.75 22.56 10.20
N VAL A 402 4.27 21.58 10.99
CA VAL A 402 4.75 21.39 12.37
C VAL A 402 6.23 21.00 12.36
N ASN A 403 6.62 20.04 11.53
CA ASN A 403 8.02 19.60 11.43
C ASN A 403 8.94 20.76 11.00
N ASP A 404 8.54 21.52 9.99
CA ASP A 404 9.31 22.68 9.53
C ASP A 404 9.46 23.75 10.63
N ALA A 405 8.39 24.05 11.37
CA ALA A 405 8.44 25.01 12.47
C ALA A 405 9.36 24.55 13.63
N CYS A 406 9.40 23.25 13.90
CA CYS A 406 10.13 22.68 15.04
C CYS A 406 11.56 22.25 14.71
N LEU A 407 11.87 22.01 13.43
CA LEU A 407 13.17 21.55 12.96
C LEU A 407 13.83 22.58 12.06
N SER A 408 13.29 22.84 10.87
CA SER A 408 13.89 23.75 9.88
C SER A 408 14.03 25.18 10.39
N CYS A 409 12.99 25.74 10.99
CA CYS A 409 13.04 27.09 11.58
C CYS A 409 13.95 27.19 12.82
N LYS A 410 14.38 26.05 13.36
CA LYS A 410 15.20 25.91 14.58
C LYS A 410 16.56 25.29 14.31
N GLU A 411 16.96 25.23 13.04
CA GLU A 411 18.17 24.56 12.60
C GLU A 411 19.45 25.15 13.23
N GLU A 412 19.54 26.47 13.41
CA GLU A 412 20.69 27.10 14.05
C GLU A 412 20.88 26.64 15.51
N GLU A 413 19.78 26.34 16.21
CA GLU A 413 19.80 25.81 17.57
C GLU A 413 20.18 24.32 17.56
N LEU A 414 19.60 23.54 16.64
CA LEU A 414 19.83 22.10 16.50
C LEU A 414 21.26 21.76 16.03
N SER A 415 21.81 22.54 15.09
CA SER A 415 23.15 22.35 14.51
C SER A 415 24.30 22.50 15.52
N ARG A 416 24.03 23.13 16.67
CA ARG A 416 25.01 23.26 17.77
C ARG A 416 25.17 21.97 18.57
N ILE A 417 24.28 21.00 18.38
CA ILE A 417 24.23 19.78 19.16
C ILE A 417 24.88 18.64 18.38
N ASN A 418 25.79 17.92 19.01
CA ASN A 418 26.43 16.74 18.41
C ASN A 418 25.83 15.43 18.95
N ILE A 419 26.18 14.30 18.32
CA ILE A 419 25.64 12.99 18.67
C ILE A 419 25.96 12.53 20.11
N PHE A 420 26.99 13.11 20.75
CA PHE A 420 27.37 12.82 22.13
C PHE A 420 26.58 13.64 23.16
N GLN A 421 25.83 14.64 22.69
CA GLN A 421 24.89 15.47 23.47
C GLN A 421 23.44 15.06 23.17
N GLY A 422 23.19 13.76 23.00
CA GLY A 422 21.87 13.25 22.61
C GLY A 422 20.74 13.63 23.57
N ASP A 423 21.03 13.78 24.87
CA ASP A 423 20.06 14.22 25.87
C ASP A 423 19.67 15.70 25.65
N ASP A 424 20.64 16.58 25.39
CA ASP A 424 20.38 18.00 25.08
C ASP A 424 19.52 18.15 23.81
N LEU A 425 19.78 17.34 22.78
CA LEU A 425 18.95 17.35 21.56
C LEU A 425 17.54 16.86 21.84
N LYS A 426 17.41 15.79 22.63
CA LYS A 426 16.11 15.23 22.97
C LYS A 426 15.28 16.24 23.75
N GLU A 427 15.88 16.96 24.71
CA GLU A 427 15.21 18.05 25.42
C GLU A 427 14.76 19.15 24.46
N LEU A 428 15.61 19.59 23.53
CA LEU A 428 15.26 20.63 22.57
C LEU A 428 14.14 20.21 21.59
N ILE A 429 14.20 18.97 21.08
CA ILE A 429 13.11 18.40 20.26
C ILE A 429 11.83 18.33 21.08
N VAL A 430 11.90 17.85 22.32
CA VAL A 430 10.74 17.80 23.21
C VAL A 430 10.18 19.19 23.42
N GLU A 431 11.00 20.20 23.71
CA GLU A 431 10.57 21.57 23.92
C GLU A 431 9.86 22.15 22.69
N ASN A 432 10.46 22.02 21.50
CA ASN A 432 9.91 22.55 20.26
C ASN A 432 8.56 21.93 19.89
N TYR A 433 8.41 20.62 20.05
CA TYR A 433 7.17 19.92 19.69
C TYR A 433 6.12 19.90 20.80
N ARG A 434 6.51 20.19 22.07
CA ARG A 434 5.60 20.16 23.22
C ARG A 434 4.41 21.10 23.05
N GLU A 435 4.63 22.28 22.48
CA GLU A 435 3.57 23.26 22.16
C GLU A 435 2.47 22.63 21.30
N TYR A 436 2.86 21.85 20.29
CA TYR A 436 1.93 21.26 19.34
C TYR A 436 1.34 19.94 19.81
N LEU A 437 2.04 19.15 20.62
CA LEU A 437 1.62 17.78 20.96
C LEU A 437 1.10 17.61 22.39
N SER A 438 1.29 18.58 23.28
CA SER A 438 0.79 18.49 24.65
C SER A 438 -0.68 18.89 24.75
N ASN A 439 -1.37 18.24 25.68
CA ASN A 439 -2.76 18.51 26.04
C ASN A 439 -2.88 19.49 27.23
N GLU A 440 -1.75 20.00 27.73
CA GLU A 440 -1.71 20.98 28.83
C GLU A 440 -1.89 22.39 28.28
N GLN A 441 -2.95 23.07 28.73
CA GLN A 441 -3.03 24.53 28.80
C GLN A 441 -2.63 24.97 30.21
#